data_AF-A0A2D7PNT9-F1
#
_entry.id   AF-A0A2D7PNT9-F1
#
_cell.length_a   1.000
_cell.length_b   1.000
_cell.length_c   1.000
_cell.angle_alpha   90.00
_cell.angle_beta   90.00
_cell.angle_gamma   90.00
#
_symmetry.space_group_name_H-M   'P 1'
#
loop_
_entity.id
_entity.type
_entity.pdbx_description
1 polymer ?
#
loop_
_entity_poly.entity_id
_entity_poly.type
_entity_poly.pdbx_seq_one_letter_code
_entity_poly.pdbx_strand_id
1 'polypeptide(L)'
;MSRRSSIDSKAGQRVLHLDAFSGIAGNMFAAALLDLGLKRKELTEDLAGIDVPHRLKISRVQRGALAARYFRVEVPGGSGGRKRRGGHSHAHAHSHGHSHSHGAEDHGPHGPQGDASHTRAYLDIVRLFEKSRLRPAVRSRALAIFEALGHAEAHVHGVSLDEVHFHEVGAVDAIVDVATAAIGLDRLGIQRVTSSPVALGQGTFESAHGRLPLPAPATLELLRGRPTVPAHVEWETVTPTGAAILRTIVDEYTALPAMTIEAIGIGAGNDRPGPMPNVLRAIMGTDSSGPRHDRISVLETNLDDLVPEHFDHLMERLFEQGALDVSLQNIQMKKNRPGFLVRVMTRPSDRDALARVLFAESTAIGVRIQEQERLILDREVKKIQTPYGRVRVKFIRSLDGEVEVAPEYDDCKRAARRTQAPLSKVLREIESLARSELG
;
A
#
# COMPACT_ATOMS: atom_id res chain seq x y z
N MET A 1 35.47 19.37 22.36
CA MET A 1 34.41 19.51 21.33
C MET A 1 34.44 18.29 20.43
N SER A 2 33.57 17.32 20.69
CA SER A 2 33.33 16.18 19.79
C SER A 2 31.84 15.85 19.91
N ARG A 3 31.08 16.17 18.85
CA ARG A 3 29.68 15.78 18.74
C ARG A 3 29.66 14.31 18.34
N ARG A 4 29.40 13.43 19.30
CA ARG A 4 28.95 12.07 19.02
C ARG A 4 27.57 12.17 18.36
N SER A 5 27.54 11.97 17.05
CA SER A 5 26.35 11.62 16.29
C SER A 5 25.84 10.27 16.82
N SER A 6 24.77 10.27 17.61
CA SER A 6 24.06 9.05 17.99
C SER A 6 23.34 8.52 16.77
N ILE A 7 23.97 7.59 16.06
CA ILE A 7 23.26 6.67 15.18
C ILE A 7 22.56 5.69 16.12
N ASP A 8 21.26 5.92 16.34
CA ASP A 8 20.36 4.94 16.96
C ASP A 8 20.28 3.71 16.04
N SER A 9 21.23 2.80 16.19
CA SER A 9 21.38 1.58 15.37
C SER A 9 20.65 0.36 15.94
N LYS A 10 19.60 0.55 16.76
CA LYS A 10 18.90 -0.55 17.46
C LYS A 10 17.39 -0.65 17.25
N ALA A 11 16.74 0.31 16.58
CA ALA A 11 15.31 0.21 16.32
C ALA A 11 15.07 -0.40 14.94
N GLY A 12 14.46 -1.60 14.89
CA GLY A 12 13.97 -2.19 13.65
C GLY A 12 12.98 -1.28 12.93
N GLN A 13 12.70 -1.57 11.65
CA GLN A 13 11.82 -0.72 10.84
C GLN A 13 10.42 -0.67 11.44
N ARG A 14 9.84 0.53 11.61
CA ARG A 14 8.46 0.66 12.10
C ARG A 14 7.47 0.34 10.99
N VAL A 15 6.73 -0.75 11.18
CA VAL A 15 5.76 -1.29 10.23
C VAL A 15 4.34 -1.01 10.71
N LEU A 16 3.48 -0.63 9.76
CA LEU A 16 2.03 -0.59 9.91
C LEU A 16 1.40 -1.66 9.03
N HIS A 17 0.72 -2.64 9.61
CA HIS A 17 -0.10 -3.59 8.86
C HIS A 17 -1.57 -3.19 8.92
N LEU A 18 -2.20 -3.05 7.76
CA LEU A 18 -3.61 -2.80 7.59
C LEU A 18 -4.35 -4.10 7.35
N ASP A 19 -5.12 -4.53 8.33
CA ASP A 19 -6.03 -5.64 8.15
C ASP A 19 -7.39 -5.13 7.65
N ALA A 20 -7.53 -5.10 6.32
CA ALA A 20 -8.66 -4.55 5.59
C ALA A 20 -9.80 -5.57 5.38
N PHE A 21 -10.01 -6.46 6.36
CA PHE A 21 -11.01 -7.53 6.28
C PHE A 21 -12.46 -7.04 6.15
N SER A 22 -12.76 -5.80 6.57
CA SER A 22 -14.07 -5.15 6.37
C SER A 22 -14.00 -3.90 5.48
N GLY A 23 -12.88 -3.75 4.77
CA GLY A 23 -12.58 -2.62 3.92
C GLY A 23 -11.94 -1.44 4.65
N ILE A 24 -12.03 -0.25 4.04
CA ILE A 24 -11.38 0.98 4.49
C ILE A 24 -12.09 2.22 3.96
N ALA A 25 -12.19 3.24 4.81
CA ALA A 25 -12.58 4.59 4.45
C ALA A 25 -11.58 5.60 5.04
N GLY A 26 -11.58 6.84 4.54
CA GLY A 26 -10.70 7.91 5.03
C GLY A 26 -10.82 8.09 6.55
N ASN A 27 -12.04 8.26 7.05
CA ASN A 27 -12.33 8.40 8.47
C ASN A 27 -11.97 7.16 9.30
N MET A 28 -12.14 5.94 8.74
CA MET A 28 -11.72 4.70 9.40
C MET A 28 -10.22 4.68 9.60
N PHE A 29 -9.44 5.05 8.58
CA PHE A 29 -7.99 5.12 8.70
C PHE A 29 -7.54 6.19 9.69
N ALA A 30 -8.11 7.40 9.61
CA ALA A 30 -7.86 8.48 10.57
C ALA A 30 -8.16 8.05 12.02
N ALA A 31 -9.30 7.38 12.24
CA ALA A 31 -9.67 6.85 13.55
C ALA A 31 -8.71 5.76 14.05
N ALA A 32 -8.27 4.86 13.16
CA ALA A 32 -7.32 3.81 13.51
C ALA A 32 -5.95 4.39 13.92
N LEU A 33 -5.45 5.42 13.23
CA LEU A 33 -4.21 6.11 13.59
C LEU A 33 -4.30 6.82 14.94
N LEU A 34 -5.44 7.47 15.22
CA LEU A 34 -5.73 8.04 16.54
C LEU A 34 -5.73 6.96 17.62
N ASP A 35 -6.29 5.79 17.34
CA ASP A 35 -6.35 4.68 18.29
C ASP A 35 -5.00 4.01 18.52
N LEU A 36 -4.14 3.96 17.50
CA LEU A 36 -2.74 3.54 17.59
C LEU A 36 -1.86 4.44 18.46
N GLY A 37 -2.30 5.66 18.77
CA GLY A 37 -1.58 6.58 19.65
C GLY A 37 -1.27 7.95 19.05
N LEU A 38 -1.73 8.26 17.83
CA LEU A 38 -1.62 9.63 17.31
C LEU A 38 -2.32 10.60 18.26
N LYS A 39 -1.58 11.57 18.79
CA LYS A 39 -2.12 12.52 19.76
C LYS A 39 -3.01 13.53 19.07
N ARG A 40 -4.23 13.68 19.58
CA ARG A 40 -5.20 14.68 19.08
C ARG A 40 -4.63 16.09 18.99
N LYS A 41 -3.81 16.49 19.98
CA LYS A 41 -3.20 17.82 20.02
C LYS A 41 -2.28 18.06 18.82
N GLU A 42 -1.38 17.11 18.56
CA GLU A 42 -0.44 17.15 17.43
C GLU A 42 -1.20 17.16 16.10
N LEU A 43 -2.24 16.33 15.96
CA LEU A 43 -3.10 16.34 14.78
C LEU A 43 -3.81 17.69 14.57
N THR A 44 -4.34 18.28 15.64
CA THR A 44 -5.06 19.57 15.54
C THR A 44 -4.12 20.71 15.18
N GLU A 45 -2.90 20.72 15.73
CA GLU A 45 -1.86 21.70 15.40
C GLU A 45 -1.42 21.60 13.94
N ASP A 46 -1.21 20.38 13.42
CA ASP A 46 -0.84 20.17 12.03
C ASP A 46 -1.97 20.54 11.07
N LEU A 47 -3.22 20.14 11.35
CA LEU A 47 -4.38 20.46 10.52
C LEU A 47 -4.73 21.95 10.51
N ALA A 48 -4.39 22.71 11.55
CA ALA A 48 -4.51 24.17 11.54
C ALA A 48 -3.61 24.83 10.48
N GLY A 49 -2.65 24.10 9.93
CA GLY A 49 -1.84 24.52 8.78
C GLY A 49 -2.58 24.47 7.44
N ILE A 50 -3.80 23.89 7.37
CA ILE A 50 -4.65 23.85 6.18
C ILE A 50 -5.78 24.85 6.34
N ASP A 51 -5.96 25.73 5.35
CA ASP A 51 -6.99 26.78 5.36
C ASP A 51 -8.38 26.23 4.98
N VAL A 52 -8.91 25.34 5.82
CA VAL A 52 -10.28 24.80 5.67
C VAL A 52 -10.98 24.81 7.03
N PRO A 53 -12.20 25.38 7.15
CA PRO A 53 -12.92 25.42 8.41
C PRO A 53 -13.40 24.01 8.79
N HIS A 54 -12.86 23.47 9.89
CA HIS A 54 -13.20 22.13 10.37
C HIS A 54 -13.19 22.04 11.89
N ARG A 55 -13.95 21.08 12.42
CA ARG A 55 -13.96 20.66 13.82
C ARG A 55 -13.90 19.14 13.88
N LEU A 56 -12.93 18.62 14.65
CA LEU A 56 -12.78 17.19 14.84
C LEU A 56 -13.63 16.69 15.99
N LYS A 57 -14.45 15.67 15.72
CA LYS A 57 -15.19 14.90 16.72
C LYS A 57 -14.67 13.48 16.73
N ILE A 58 -14.09 13.10 17.86
CA ILE A 58 -13.51 11.78 18.09
C ILE A 58 -14.27 11.15 19.26
N SER A 59 -14.83 9.97 19.05
CA SER A 59 -15.61 9.25 20.07
C SER A 59 -15.27 7.76 20.06
N ARG A 60 -15.48 7.10 21.19
CA ARG A 60 -15.50 5.63 21.25
C ARG A 60 -16.88 5.14 20.85
N VAL A 61 -16.92 4.11 20.02
CA VAL A 61 -18.15 3.46 19.54
C VAL A 61 -18.00 1.95 19.58
N GLN A 62 -19.11 1.24 19.47
CA GLN A 62 -19.15 -0.19 19.22
C GLN A 62 -19.56 -0.44 17.77
N ARG A 63 -18.91 -1.41 17.11
CA ARG A 63 -19.29 -1.95 15.80
C ARG A 63 -19.25 -3.46 15.91
N GLY A 64 -20.41 -4.11 15.86
CA GLY A 64 -20.52 -5.52 16.25
C GLY A 64 -19.95 -5.74 17.66
N ALA A 65 -19.00 -6.67 17.78
CA ALA A 65 -18.33 -6.98 19.05
C ALA A 65 -17.06 -6.14 19.32
N LEU A 66 -16.72 -5.17 18.46
CA LEU A 66 -15.45 -4.45 18.52
C LEU A 66 -15.64 -3.02 19.03
N ALA A 67 -14.94 -2.70 20.12
CA ALA A 67 -14.75 -1.33 20.57
C ALA A 67 -13.77 -0.63 19.62
N ALA A 68 -14.15 0.54 19.13
CA ALA A 68 -13.41 1.26 18.11
C ALA A 68 -13.46 2.78 18.33
N ARG A 69 -12.54 3.51 17.72
CA ARG A 69 -12.66 4.97 17.60
C ARG A 69 -13.43 5.32 16.35
N TYR A 70 -14.23 6.37 16.44
CA TYR A 70 -14.92 6.96 15.30
C TYR A 70 -14.42 8.39 15.12
N PHE A 71 -14.04 8.73 13.89
CA PHE A 71 -13.57 10.04 13.48
C PHE A 71 -14.63 10.70 12.61
N ARG A 72 -15.00 11.93 12.94
CA ARG A 72 -15.93 12.75 12.16
C ARG A 72 -15.42 14.18 12.07
N VAL A 73 -15.53 14.73 10.87
CA VAL A 73 -15.23 16.12 10.56
C VAL A 73 -16.54 16.89 10.49
N GLU A 74 -16.65 17.98 11.24
CA GLU A 74 -17.81 18.88 11.21
C GLU A 74 -17.36 20.25 10.66
N VAL A 75 -18.15 20.85 9.76
CA VAL A 75 -17.89 22.20 9.23
C VAL A 75 -18.65 23.22 10.07
N PRO A 76 -17.98 24.18 10.74
CA PRO A 76 -18.65 25.23 11.49
C PRO A 76 -19.49 26.13 10.55
N GLY A 77 -20.81 26.19 10.75
CA GLY A 77 -21.70 27.13 10.04
C GLY A 77 -22.72 26.52 9.06
N GLY A 78 -22.76 25.19 8.90
CA GLY A 78 -23.84 24.51 8.17
C GLY A 78 -25.16 24.59 8.94
N SER A 79 -26.24 25.00 8.27
CA SER A 79 -27.56 25.28 8.82
C SER A 79 -28.06 24.16 9.74
N GLY A 80 -28.21 24.48 11.03
CA GLY A 80 -28.91 23.64 11.97
C GLY A 80 -30.40 23.62 11.66
N GLY A 81 -30.92 22.48 11.23
CA GLY A 81 -32.34 22.16 11.34
C GLY A 81 -32.76 22.09 12.81
N ARG A 82 -33.11 23.25 13.39
CA ARG A 82 -33.82 23.35 14.67
C ARG A 82 -35.11 22.54 14.56
N LYS A 83 -35.14 21.32 15.12
CA LYS A 83 -36.41 20.66 15.48
C LYS A 83 -37.10 21.53 16.53
N ARG A 84 -38.02 22.40 16.09
CA ARG A 84 -39.00 23.05 16.96
C ARG A 84 -39.78 21.93 17.64
N ARG A 85 -39.61 21.78 18.96
CA ARG A 85 -40.58 21.07 19.81
C ARG A 85 -41.87 21.90 19.83
N GLY A 86 -42.75 21.65 18.86
CA GLY A 86 -44.16 22.03 18.95
C GLY A 86 -44.89 20.91 19.66
N GLY A 87 -45.35 21.17 20.89
CA GLY A 87 -46.26 20.29 21.58
C GLY A 87 -47.66 20.44 21.00
N HIS A 88 -48.30 19.32 20.65
CA HIS A 88 -49.74 19.22 20.57
C HIS A 88 -50.18 17.86 21.09
N SER A 89 -50.84 17.92 22.23
CA SER A 89 -51.67 16.89 22.84
C SER A 89 -52.98 16.77 22.06
N HIS A 90 -53.34 15.59 21.57
CA HIS A 90 -54.74 15.18 21.43
C HIS A 90 -54.85 13.66 21.60
N ALA A 91 -55.57 13.27 22.65
CA ALA A 91 -56.23 11.98 22.74
C ALA A 91 -57.47 12.01 21.84
N HIS A 92 -57.79 10.92 21.13
CA HIS A 92 -59.15 10.39 20.97
C HIS A 92 -59.11 8.99 20.35
N ALA A 93 -60.14 8.22 20.71
CA ALA A 93 -60.34 6.80 20.49
C ALA A 93 -60.77 6.46 19.06
N HIS A 94 -60.52 5.21 18.64
CA HIS A 94 -61.13 4.64 17.43
C HIS A 94 -61.69 3.24 17.69
N SER A 95 -62.98 3.07 17.40
CA SER A 95 -63.63 1.81 17.15
C SER A 95 -63.91 1.67 15.65
N HIS A 96 -63.40 0.58 15.07
CA HIS A 96 -63.81 -0.18 13.88
C HIS A 96 -64.21 0.52 12.56
N GLY A 97 -63.67 -0.02 11.46
CA GLY A 97 -64.49 -0.38 10.30
C GLY A 97 -64.03 0.14 8.94
N HIS A 98 -63.48 -0.78 8.16
CA HIS A 98 -63.46 -0.86 6.70
C HIS A 98 -62.25 -0.35 5.90
N SER A 99 -61.73 -1.34 5.19
CA SER A 99 -60.85 -1.38 4.03
C SER A 99 -61.12 -0.31 2.98
N HIS A 100 -60.05 0.31 2.46
CA HIS A 100 -59.73 0.27 1.03
C HIS A 100 -58.22 0.41 0.81
N SER A 101 -57.76 -0.36 -0.17
CA SER A 101 -56.40 -0.46 -0.70
C SER A 101 -55.96 0.80 -1.43
N HIS A 102 -54.79 1.34 -1.09
CA HIS A 102 -53.79 1.86 -2.03
C HIS A 102 -52.43 1.88 -1.33
N GLY A 103 -51.40 1.43 -2.06
CA GLY A 103 -50.05 1.25 -1.55
C GLY A 103 -49.43 2.56 -1.07
N ALA A 104 -48.84 2.52 0.12
CA ALA A 104 -47.92 3.50 0.64
C ALA A 104 -46.94 2.73 1.51
N GLU A 105 -45.85 2.26 0.91
CA GLU A 105 -44.66 1.99 1.71
C GLU A 105 -44.20 3.32 2.26
N ASP A 106 -44.15 3.37 3.59
CA ASP A 106 -43.61 4.43 4.41
C ASP A 106 -42.11 4.55 4.12
N HIS A 107 -41.76 5.25 3.05
CA HIS A 107 -40.39 5.67 2.77
C HIS A 107 -40.03 6.81 3.72
N GLY A 108 -39.64 6.42 4.94
CA GLY A 108 -38.89 7.30 5.84
C GLY A 108 -37.67 7.88 5.11
N PRO A 109 -37.31 9.16 5.35
CA PRO A 109 -36.26 9.83 4.60
C PRO A 109 -34.89 9.29 5.03
N HIS A 110 -34.41 8.26 4.36
CA HIS A 110 -33.03 7.79 4.43
C HIS A 110 -32.21 8.47 3.33
N GLY A 111 -31.91 9.75 3.55
CA GLY A 111 -30.90 10.49 2.81
C GLY A 111 -30.00 11.23 3.80
N PRO A 112 -28.71 11.43 3.49
CA PRO A 112 -27.87 12.29 4.30
C PRO A 112 -28.47 13.70 4.27
N GLN A 113 -29.05 14.14 5.39
CA GLN A 113 -29.32 15.55 5.61
C GLN A 113 -27.99 16.25 5.87
N GLY A 114 -27.43 16.83 4.81
CA GLY A 114 -26.29 17.73 4.80
C GLY A 114 -26.40 18.67 3.61
N ASP A 115 -26.61 19.95 3.91
CA ASP A 115 -26.66 21.08 2.98
C ASP A 115 -25.41 21.17 2.06
N ALA A 116 -25.65 21.63 0.82
CA ALA A 116 -24.71 22.11 -0.21
C ALA A 116 -23.56 21.17 -0.63
N SER A 117 -23.71 20.53 -1.80
CA SER A 117 -22.63 19.85 -2.51
C SER A 117 -21.55 20.88 -2.94
N HIS A 118 -20.54 21.07 -2.10
CA HIS A 118 -19.37 21.86 -2.46
C HIS A 118 -18.47 21.05 -3.40
N THR A 119 -18.74 21.11 -4.70
CA THR A 119 -17.82 20.62 -5.73
C THR A 119 -16.52 21.41 -5.66
N ARG A 120 -15.37 20.74 -5.59
CA ARG A 120 -14.06 21.38 -5.68
C ARG A 120 -13.28 20.82 -6.86
N ALA A 121 -12.66 21.71 -7.63
CA ALA A 121 -11.74 21.30 -8.69
C ALA A 121 -10.47 20.70 -8.05
N TYR A 122 -9.88 19.70 -8.72
CA TYR A 122 -8.61 19.11 -8.29
C TYR A 122 -7.52 20.17 -8.07
N LEU A 123 -7.40 21.12 -8.99
CA LEU A 123 -6.42 22.21 -8.92
C LEU A 123 -6.58 23.10 -7.67
N ASP A 124 -7.80 23.27 -7.17
CA ASP A 124 -8.03 24.06 -5.95
C ASP A 124 -7.55 23.32 -4.69
N ILE A 125 -7.68 21.99 -4.67
CA ILE A 125 -7.12 21.16 -3.60
C ILE A 125 -5.59 21.18 -3.66
N VAL A 126 -4.98 21.08 -4.84
CA VAL A 126 -3.53 21.20 -5.00
C VAL A 126 -3.03 22.53 -4.43
N ARG A 127 -3.63 23.65 -4.86
CA ARG A 127 -3.29 24.99 -4.36
C ARG A 127 -3.47 25.13 -2.86
N LEU A 128 -4.51 24.52 -2.29
CA LEU A 128 -4.76 24.51 -0.85
C LEU A 128 -3.62 23.83 -0.08
N PHE A 129 -3.18 22.65 -0.52
CA PHE A 129 -2.08 21.93 0.12
C PHE A 129 -0.73 22.59 -0.13
N GLU A 130 -0.47 23.15 -1.32
CA GLU A 130 0.76 23.91 -1.62
C GLU A 130 0.95 25.11 -0.69
N LYS A 131 -0.14 25.85 -0.41
CA LYS A 131 -0.15 26.99 0.51
C LYS A 131 -0.19 26.60 1.99
N SER A 132 -0.40 25.32 2.29
CA SER A 132 -0.48 24.85 3.68
C SER A 132 0.88 24.94 4.39
N ARG A 133 0.84 25.04 5.73
CA ARG A 133 2.03 25.03 6.60
C ARG A 133 2.46 23.62 7.00
N LEU A 134 1.97 22.60 6.30
CA LEU A 134 2.32 21.21 6.56
C LEU A 134 3.79 20.93 6.25
N ARG A 135 4.36 19.95 6.95
CA ARG A 135 5.72 19.46 6.67
C ARG A 135 5.81 18.93 5.24
N PRO A 136 6.95 19.07 4.54
CA PRO A 136 7.07 18.69 3.13
C PRO A 136 6.69 17.24 2.84
N ALA A 137 7.08 16.29 3.70
CA ALA A 137 6.74 14.87 3.54
C ALA A 137 5.23 14.61 3.67
N VAL A 138 4.57 15.27 4.64
CA VAL A 138 3.11 15.19 4.84
C VAL A 138 2.37 15.77 3.64
N ARG A 139 2.78 16.96 3.18
CA ARG A 139 2.17 17.64 2.03
C ARG A 139 2.31 16.80 0.75
N SER A 140 3.51 16.31 0.47
CA SER A 140 3.79 15.47 -0.70
C SER A 140 2.91 14.22 -0.71
N ARG A 141 2.79 13.54 0.44
CA ARG A 141 1.94 12.35 0.56
C ARG A 141 0.45 12.66 0.38
N ALA A 142 -0.05 13.75 0.97
CA ALA A 142 -1.45 14.15 0.80
C ALA A 142 -1.77 14.48 -0.66
N LEU A 143 -0.89 15.21 -1.35
CA LEU A 143 -1.02 15.49 -2.78
C LEU A 143 -1.01 14.22 -3.62
N ALA A 144 -0.13 13.26 -3.33
CA ALA A 144 -0.09 11.98 -4.03
C ALA A 144 -1.39 11.17 -3.87
N ILE A 145 -2.03 11.21 -2.69
CA ILE A 145 -3.33 10.57 -2.46
C ILE A 145 -4.41 11.25 -3.32
N PHE A 146 -4.44 12.59 -3.37
CA PHE A 146 -5.38 13.33 -4.20
C PHE A 146 -5.13 13.16 -5.69
N GLU A 147 -3.88 13.05 -6.12
CA GLU A 147 -3.50 12.77 -7.50
C GLU A 147 -3.96 11.38 -7.94
N ALA A 148 -3.77 10.35 -7.10
CA ALA A 148 -4.26 9.01 -7.38
C ALA A 148 -5.79 8.99 -7.53
N LEU A 149 -6.50 9.69 -6.63
CA LEU A 149 -7.95 9.86 -6.70
C LEU A 149 -8.38 10.64 -7.95
N GLY A 150 -7.70 11.75 -8.26
CA GLY A 150 -7.99 12.58 -9.43
C GLY A 150 -7.82 11.80 -10.73
N HIS A 151 -6.78 10.97 -10.85
CA HIS A 151 -6.60 10.09 -12.00
C HIS A 151 -7.72 9.05 -12.14
N ALA A 152 -8.21 8.51 -11.01
CA ALA A 152 -9.32 7.56 -11.04
C ALA A 152 -10.63 8.23 -11.48
N GLU A 153 -10.92 9.42 -10.96
CA GLU A 153 -12.09 10.21 -11.37
C GLU A 153 -12.00 10.64 -12.84
N ALA A 154 -10.84 11.14 -13.27
CA ALA A 154 -10.58 11.50 -14.66
C ALA A 154 -10.86 10.32 -15.62
N HIS A 155 -10.43 9.12 -15.24
CA HIS A 155 -10.68 7.91 -16.02
C HIS A 155 -12.18 7.55 -16.08
N VAL A 156 -12.87 7.57 -14.93
CA VAL A 156 -14.29 7.21 -14.83
C VAL A 156 -15.17 8.22 -15.58
N HIS A 157 -14.82 9.51 -15.53
CA HIS A 157 -15.55 10.59 -16.18
C HIS A 157 -15.11 10.89 -17.62
N GLY A 158 -14.02 10.28 -18.10
CA GLY A 158 -13.49 10.48 -19.44
C GLY A 158 -12.96 11.89 -19.70
N VAL A 159 -12.42 12.55 -18.66
CA VAL A 159 -11.88 13.92 -18.72
C VAL A 159 -10.38 13.92 -18.40
N SER A 160 -9.71 15.05 -18.63
CA SER A 160 -8.33 15.22 -18.16
C SER A 160 -8.26 15.47 -16.64
N LEU A 161 -7.10 15.24 -16.01
CA LEU A 161 -6.92 15.47 -14.57
C LEU A 161 -7.22 16.92 -14.16
N ASP A 162 -6.88 17.88 -15.02
CA ASP A 162 -7.08 19.31 -14.76
C ASP A 162 -8.57 19.72 -14.78
N GLU A 163 -9.42 18.92 -15.42
CA GLU A 163 -10.87 19.12 -15.54
C GLU A 163 -11.67 18.37 -14.47
N VAL A 164 -11.00 17.66 -13.55
CA VAL A 164 -11.68 16.88 -12.51
C VAL A 164 -12.32 17.79 -11.46
N HIS A 165 -13.62 17.60 -11.28
CA HIS A 165 -14.40 18.15 -10.18
C HIS A 165 -14.87 17.03 -9.26
N PHE A 166 -14.41 17.05 -8.01
CA PHE A 166 -14.83 16.04 -7.04
C PHE A 166 -16.21 16.40 -6.50
N HIS A 167 -17.19 15.54 -6.77
CA HIS A 167 -18.57 15.70 -6.29
C HIS A 167 -18.78 15.18 -4.87
N GLU A 168 -18.12 14.07 -4.52
CA GLU A 168 -18.25 13.40 -3.22
C GLU A 168 -16.94 13.46 -2.39
N VAL A 169 -15.81 13.61 -3.08
CA VAL A 169 -14.46 13.52 -2.46
C VAL A 169 -13.75 14.87 -2.35
N GLY A 170 -14.40 15.95 -2.79
CA GLY A 170 -13.91 17.33 -2.68
C GLY A 170 -14.37 18.03 -1.40
N ALA A 171 -15.17 17.34 -0.60
CA ALA A 171 -15.73 17.85 0.64
C ALA A 171 -14.65 17.99 1.73
N VAL A 172 -14.96 18.81 2.75
CA VAL A 172 -14.04 19.15 3.83
C VAL A 172 -13.60 17.91 4.62
N ASP A 173 -14.48 16.94 4.77
CA ASP A 173 -14.20 15.66 5.42
C ASP A 173 -13.12 14.87 4.67
N ALA A 174 -13.21 14.73 3.35
CA ALA A 174 -12.20 14.04 2.54
C ALA A 174 -10.83 14.74 2.61
N ILE A 175 -10.79 16.08 2.57
CA ILE A 175 -9.55 16.87 2.75
C ILE A 175 -8.92 16.59 4.10
N VAL A 176 -9.71 16.63 5.17
CA VAL A 176 -9.22 16.40 6.53
C VAL A 176 -8.84 14.93 6.74
N ASP A 177 -9.54 13.98 6.15
CA ASP A 177 -9.22 12.54 6.20
C ASP A 177 -7.86 12.25 5.54
N VAL A 178 -7.65 12.74 4.31
CA VAL A 178 -6.38 12.58 3.58
C VAL A 178 -5.23 13.27 4.29
N ALA A 179 -5.46 14.48 4.81
CA ALA A 179 -4.45 15.17 5.60
C ALA A 179 -4.11 14.40 6.88
N THR A 180 -5.13 13.89 7.60
CA THR A 180 -4.94 13.09 8.82
C THR A 180 -4.18 11.80 8.53
N ALA A 181 -4.47 11.14 7.40
CA ALA A 181 -3.73 9.96 6.94
C ALA A 181 -2.24 10.27 6.79
N ALA A 182 -1.91 11.36 6.09
CA ALA A 182 -0.52 11.76 5.86
C ALA A 182 0.20 12.21 7.14
N ILE A 183 -0.48 13.00 7.98
CA ILE A 183 0.04 13.47 9.27
C ILE A 183 0.31 12.28 10.20
N GLY A 184 -0.64 11.36 10.31
CA GLY A 184 -0.55 10.24 11.24
C GLY A 184 0.57 9.27 10.89
N LEU A 185 0.76 8.95 9.60
CA LEU A 185 1.89 8.12 9.15
C LEU A 185 3.24 8.76 9.52
N ASP A 186 3.38 10.06 9.31
CA ASP A 186 4.61 10.77 9.62
C ASP A 186 4.84 10.89 11.13
N ARG A 187 3.83 11.36 11.90
CA ARG A 187 3.92 11.53 13.35
C ARG A 187 4.16 10.23 14.11
N LEU A 188 3.60 9.12 13.63
CA LEU A 188 3.85 7.79 14.17
C LEU A 188 5.18 7.20 13.70
N GLY A 189 5.91 7.86 12.80
CA GLY A 189 7.21 7.40 12.29
C GLY A 189 7.11 6.12 11.46
N ILE A 190 5.99 5.90 10.77
CA ILE A 190 5.78 4.69 9.96
C ILE A 190 6.71 4.71 8.75
N GLN A 191 7.48 3.62 8.59
CA GLN A 191 8.49 3.49 7.53
C GLN A 191 8.09 2.48 6.46
N ARG A 192 7.22 1.52 6.79
CA ARG A 192 6.66 0.55 5.85
C ARG A 192 5.20 0.29 6.17
N VAL A 193 4.36 0.22 5.15
CA VAL A 193 2.95 -0.13 5.26
C VAL A 193 2.68 -1.40 4.48
N THR A 194 2.06 -2.38 5.13
CA THR A 194 1.55 -3.60 4.48
C THR A 194 0.04 -3.65 4.62
N SER A 195 -0.64 -4.41 3.76
CA SER A 195 -2.09 -4.61 3.86
C SER A 195 -2.46 -6.06 3.56
N SER A 196 -3.46 -6.61 4.26
CA SER A 196 -4.16 -7.80 3.78
C SER A 196 -4.90 -7.50 2.47
N PRO A 197 -5.31 -8.51 1.68
CA PRO A 197 -6.20 -8.32 0.55
C PRO A 197 -7.44 -7.52 0.94
N VAL A 198 -7.87 -6.60 0.08
CA VAL A 198 -8.92 -5.65 0.41
C VAL A 198 -10.30 -6.29 0.27
N ALA A 199 -11.11 -6.27 1.33
CA ALA A 199 -12.45 -6.83 1.31
C ALA A 199 -13.46 -5.91 0.60
N LEU A 200 -14.11 -6.42 -0.45
CA LEU A 200 -15.05 -5.69 -1.30
C LEU A 200 -16.50 -6.12 -1.08
N GLY A 201 -17.35 -5.16 -0.72
CA GLY A 201 -18.81 -5.31 -0.71
C GLY A 201 -19.40 -5.37 -2.12
N GLN A 202 -20.66 -5.78 -2.20
CA GLN A 202 -21.43 -5.96 -3.43
C GLN A 202 -22.74 -5.17 -3.39
N GLY A 203 -23.50 -5.15 -4.50
CA GLY A 203 -24.80 -4.50 -4.58
C GLY A 203 -24.72 -3.12 -5.23
N THR A 204 -25.54 -2.17 -4.76
CA THR A 204 -25.63 -0.81 -5.32
C THR A 204 -25.77 0.23 -4.21
N PHE A 205 -25.35 1.46 -4.49
CA PHE A 205 -25.54 2.61 -3.59
C PHE A 205 -26.06 3.83 -4.34
N GLU A 206 -26.70 4.75 -3.63
CA GLU A 206 -27.15 6.04 -4.18
C GLU A 206 -26.04 7.08 -4.06
N SER A 207 -25.78 7.80 -5.15
CA SER A 207 -24.71 8.80 -5.27
C SER A 207 -25.23 10.07 -5.95
N ALA A 208 -24.42 11.12 -6.04
CA ALA A 208 -24.75 12.31 -6.86
C ALA A 208 -24.92 11.96 -8.36
N HIS A 209 -24.40 10.82 -8.79
CA HIS A 209 -24.49 10.29 -10.15
C HIS A 209 -25.63 9.27 -10.31
N GLY A 210 -26.54 9.22 -9.33
CA GLY A 210 -27.61 8.23 -9.26
C GLY A 210 -27.15 6.91 -8.66
N ARG A 211 -27.88 5.84 -8.95
CA ARG A 211 -27.59 4.50 -8.43
C ARG A 211 -26.39 3.89 -9.14
N LEU A 212 -25.34 3.61 -8.38
CA LEU A 212 -24.09 3.04 -8.87
C LEU A 212 -23.85 1.63 -8.30
N PRO A 213 -23.14 0.76 -9.03
CA PRO A 213 -22.76 -0.56 -8.52
C PRO A 213 -21.67 -0.44 -7.45
N LEU A 214 -21.65 -1.42 -6.54
CA LEU A 214 -20.55 -1.67 -5.62
C LEU A 214 -19.62 -2.77 -6.17
N PRO A 215 -18.29 -2.59 -6.06
CA PRO A 215 -17.61 -1.39 -5.59
C PRO A 215 -17.76 -0.21 -6.57
N ALA A 216 -17.67 1.02 -6.04
CA ALA A 216 -17.78 2.23 -6.87
C ALA A 216 -16.76 2.23 -8.02
N PRO A 217 -17.08 2.78 -9.21
CA PRO A 217 -16.18 2.78 -10.37
C PRO A 217 -14.78 3.34 -10.08
N ALA A 218 -14.69 4.47 -9.39
CA ALA A 218 -13.40 5.08 -9.00
C ALA A 218 -12.61 4.20 -8.02
N THR A 219 -13.31 3.51 -7.09
CA THR A 219 -12.70 2.52 -6.19
C THR A 219 -12.06 1.37 -6.97
N LEU A 220 -12.74 0.83 -7.98
CA LEU A 220 -12.18 -0.24 -8.81
C LEU A 220 -10.96 0.22 -9.62
N GLU A 221 -10.98 1.44 -10.17
CA GLU A 221 -9.84 2.01 -10.88
C GLU A 221 -8.62 2.15 -9.96
N LEU A 222 -8.84 2.63 -8.73
CA LEU A 222 -7.80 2.75 -7.71
C LEU A 222 -7.24 1.37 -7.32
N LEU A 223 -8.07 0.33 -7.25
CA LEU A 223 -7.66 -1.02 -6.87
C LEU A 223 -7.10 -1.87 -8.02
N ARG A 224 -7.07 -1.38 -9.27
CA ARG A 224 -6.52 -2.11 -10.42
C ARG A 224 -5.11 -2.65 -10.13
N GLY A 225 -4.93 -3.97 -10.20
CA GLY A 225 -3.65 -4.65 -9.93
C GLY A 225 -3.33 -4.89 -8.44
N ARG A 226 -4.29 -4.66 -7.52
CA ARG A 226 -4.17 -4.95 -6.08
C ARG A 226 -5.01 -6.18 -5.73
N PRO A 227 -4.58 -7.02 -4.76
CA PRO A 227 -5.35 -8.19 -4.36
C PRO A 227 -6.59 -7.79 -3.56
N THR A 228 -7.71 -8.43 -3.90
CA THR A 228 -9.03 -8.19 -3.31
C THR A 228 -9.71 -9.50 -2.94
N VAL A 229 -10.61 -9.47 -1.97
CA VAL A 229 -11.44 -10.62 -1.57
C VAL A 229 -12.90 -10.18 -1.43
N PRO A 230 -13.88 -11.06 -1.65
CA PRO A 230 -15.28 -10.74 -1.40
C PRO A 230 -15.54 -10.56 0.10
N ALA A 231 -16.22 -9.48 0.46
CA ALA A 231 -16.60 -9.19 1.85
C ALA A 231 -17.98 -9.76 2.23
N HIS A 232 -18.75 -10.22 1.23
CA HIS A 232 -20.08 -10.82 1.40
C HIS A 232 -21.10 -9.93 2.14
N VAL A 233 -21.06 -8.63 1.89
CA VAL A 233 -22.02 -7.64 2.41
C VAL A 233 -22.52 -6.70 1.32
N GLU A 234 -23.73 -6.18 1.52
CA GLU A 234 -24.42 -5.31 0.57
C GLU A 234 -24.29 -3.82 0.92
N TRP A 235 -23.07 -3.39 1.22
CA TRP A 235 -22.76 -1.99 1.48
C TRP A 235 -21.31 -1.67 1.10
N GLU A 236 -21.02 -0.38 0.92
CA GLU A 236 -19.69 0.08 0.53
C GLU A 236 -18.68 -0.15 1.66
N THR A 237 -17.83 -1.17 1.50
CA THR A 237 -16.72 -1.49 2.40
C THR A 237 -15.50 -0.62 2.15
N VAL A 238 -15.28 -0.21 0.90
CA VAL A 238 -14.14 0.59 0.48
C VAL A 238 -14.61 1.83 -0.25
N THR A 239 -14.37 3.00 0.34
CA THR A 239 -14.67 4.27 -0.31
C THR A 239 -13.55 4.66 -1.29
N PRO A 240 -13.80 5.54 -2.28
CA PRO A 240 -12.76 6.06 -3.15
C PRO A 240 -11.58 6.65 -2.38
N THR A 241 -11.83 7.40 -1.31
CA THR A 241 -10.78 7.94 -0.42
C THR A 241 -9.96 6.82 0.24
N GLY A 242 -10.62 5.77 0.76
CA GLY A 242 -9.93 4.63 1.36
C GLY A 242 -9.04 3.89 0.36
N ALA A 243 -9.53 3.67 -0.86
CA ALA A 243 -8.75 3.06 -1.94
C ALA A 243 -7.57 3.93 -2.38
N ALA A 244 -7.74 5.25 -2.45
CA ALA A 244 -6.68 6.19 -2.79
C ALA A 244 -5.57 6.21 -1.73
N ILE A 245 -5.95 6.16 -0.44
CA ILE A 245 -5.00 6.00 0.66
C ILE A 245 -4.22 4.70 0.47
N LEU A 246 -4.89 3.54 0.34
CA LEU A 246 -4.21 2.26 0.16
C LEU A 246 -3.24 2.27 -1.03
N ARG A 247 -3.71 2.73 -2.19
CA ARG A 247 -2.92 2.81 -3.43
C ARG A 247 -1.62 3.58 -3.24
N THR A 248 -1.67 4.64 -2.42
CA THR A 248 -0.55 5.57 -2.26
C THR A 248 0.43 5.13 -1.18
N ILE A 249 -0.06 4.50 -0.11
CA ILE A 249 0.77 4.26 1.09
C ILE A 249 1.24 2.82 1.24
N VAL A 250 0.55 1.83 0.67
CA VAL A 250 0.86 0.40 0.87
C VAL A 250 2.04 -0.01 -0.01
N ASP A 251 3.10 -0.50 0.62
CA ASP A 251 4.29 -1.02 -0.05
C ASP A 251 4.09 -2.46 -0.55
N GLU A 252 3.33 -3.25 0.21
CA GLU A 252 3.14 -4.67 -0.07
C GLU A 252 1.78 -5.18 0.44
N TYR A 253 1.09 -5.97 -0.38
CA TYR A 253 -0.09 -6.70 0.05
C TYR A 253 0.29 -8.13 0.46
N THR A 254 0.08 -8.47 1.72
CA THR A 254 0.50 -9.74 2.32
C THR A 254 -0.31 -10.04 3.58
N ALA A 255 -0.17 -11.24 4.15
CA ALA A 255 -0.68 -11.51 5.50
C ALA A 255 0.08 -10.66 6.54
N LEU A 256 -0.39 -10.61 7.79
CA LEU A 256 0.33 -9.93 8.87
C LEU A 256 1.80 -10.42 8.89
N PRO A 257 2.79 -9.55 8.59
CA PRO A 257 4.18 -9.98 8.54
C PRO A 257 4.68 -10.37 9.93
N ALA A 258 5.77 -11.14 9.98
CA ALA A 258 6.48 -11.36 11.22
C ALA A 258 6.98 -10.01 11.76
N MET A 259 6.54 -9.66 12.98
CA MET A 259 6.90 -8.40 13.64
C MET A 259 6.60 -8.50 15.14
N THR A 260 7.26 -7.67 15.94
CA THR A 260 6.85 -7.45 17.33
C THR A 260 5.74 -6.40 17.34
N ILE A 261 4.51 -6.82 17.68
CA ILE A 261 3.35 -5.92 17.76
C ILE A 261 3.51 -4.99 18.98
N GLU A 262 3.45 -3.68 18.74
CA GLU A 262 3.56 -2.65 19.77
C GLU A 262 2.20 -2.01 20.09
N ALA A 263 1.34 -1.84 19.09
CA ALA A 263 0.04 -1.21 19.24
C ALA A 263 -0.98 -1.74 18.22
N ILE A 264 -2.25 -1.73 18.60
CA ILE A 264 -3.38 -2.06 17.73
C ILE A 264 -4.39 -0.93 17.83
N GLY A 265 -4.83 -0.41 16.69
CA GLY A 265 -5.88 0.60 16.61
C GLY A 265 -7.04 0.11 15.76
N ILE A 266 -8.25 0.42 16.20
CA ILE A 266 -9.47 0.06 15.48
C ILE A 266 -10.24 1.32 15.12
N GLY A 267 -10.37 1.57 13.82
CA GLY A 267 -11.10 2.72 13.27
C GLY A 267 -12.45 2.32 12.71
N ALA A 268 -13.52 2.85 13.29
CA ALA A 268 -14.89 2.57 12.89
C ALA A 268 -15.35 3.43 11.72
N GLY A 269 -16.07 2.80 10.79
CA GLY A 269 -16.88 3.47 9.79
C GLY A 269 -18.27 3.79 10.34
N ASN A 270 -19.17 4.18 9.44
CA ASN A 270 -20.59 4.32 9.78
C ASN A 270 -21.17 2.98 10.22
N ASP A 271 -22.18 3.02 11.09
CA ASP A 271 -22.84 1.81 11.54
C ASP A 271 -23.58 1.15 10.36
N ARG A 272 -23.39 -0.16 10.20
CA ARG A 272 -23.92 -0.93 9.06
C ARG A 272 -24.60 -2.19 9.59
N PRO A 273 -25.73 -2.60 9.00
CA PRO A 273 -26.35 -3.87 9.34
C PRO A 273 -25.51 -5.05 8.84
N GLY A 274 -25.69 -6.20 9.50
CA GLY A 274 -25.08 -7.46 9.09
C GLY A 274 -24.06 -8.01 10.09
N PRO A 275 -23.50 -9.20 9.81
CA PRO A 275 -22.63 -9.92 10.74
C PRO A 275 -21.21 -9.34 10.81
N MET A 276 -20.79 -8.56 9.81
CA MET A 276 -19.44 -8.01 9.73
C MET A 276 -19.40 -6.57 10.29
N PRO A 277 -18.51 -6.28 11.26
CA PRO A 277 -18.33 -4.91 11.75
C PRO A 277 -17.64 -4.04 10.71
N ASN A 278 -18.14 -2.82 10.50
CA ASN A 278 -17.52 -1.84 9.60
C ASN A 278 -16.34 -1.12 10.30
N VAL A 279 -15.17 -1.76 10.33
CA VAL A 279 -13.96 -1.29 11.02
C VAL A 279 -12.67 -1.61 10.26
N LEU A 280 -11.71 -0.69 10.27
CA LEU A 280 -10.34 -0.97 9.86
C LEU A 280 -9.51 -1.33 11.10
N ARG A 281 -8.82 -2.46 11.06
CA ARG A 281 -7.83 -2.83 12.07
C ARG A 281 -6.43 -2.47 11.58
N ALA A 282 -5.74 -1.61 12.32
CA ALA A 282 -4.37 -1.22 12.07
C ALA A 282 -3.46 -1.77 13.16
N ILE A 283 -2.39 -2.45 12.78
CA ILE A 283 -1.45 -3.12 13.68
C ILE A 283 -0.08 -2.48 13.46
N MET A 284 0.46 -1.86 14.50
CA MET A 284 1.76 -1.20 14.45
C MET A 284 2.78 -1.97 15.28
N GLY A 285 4.02 -2.00 14.81
CA GLY A 285 5.13 -2.58 15.53
C GLY A 285 6.44 -2.47 14.77
N THR A 286 7.43 -3.24 15.19
CA THR A 286 8.76 -3.23 14.59
C THR A 286 9.05 -4.56 13.91
N ASP A 287 9.51 -4.51 12.67
CA ASP A 287 10.17 -5.65 12.05
C ASP A 287 11.51 -5.88 12.78
N SER A 288 11.79 -7.12 13.16
CA SER A 288 13.05 -7.46 13.84
C SER A 288 14.22 -7.02 12.97
N SER A 289 15.22 -6.35 13.56
CA SER A 289 16.49 -5.99 12.92
C SER A 289 17.40 -7.21 12.68
N GLY A 290 16.80 -8.35 12.29
CA GLY A 290 17.48 -9.57 11.89
C GLY A 290 17.63 -9.66 10.37
N PRO A 291 18.29 -10.72 9.87
CA PRO A 291 18.31 -10.98 8.44
C PRO A 291 16.88 -11.06 7.91
N ARG A 292 16.60 -10.43 6.77
CA ARG A 292 15.30 -10.54 6.10
C ARG A 292 15.07 -12.01 5.76
N HIS A 293 13.90 -12.52 6.10
CA HIS A 293 13.48 -13.86 5.72
C HIS A 293 12.75 -13.77 4.37
N ASP A 294 13.17 -14.55 3.39
CA ASP A 294 12.38 -14.81 2.20
C ASP A 294 12.32 -16.31 1.86
N ARG A 295 11.45 -16.65 0.91
CA ARG A 295 11.34 -18.00 0.37
C ARG A 295 11.74 -17.99 -1.09
N ILE A 296 12.48 -19.00 -1.50
CA ILE A 296 12.87 -19.24 -2.87
C ILE A 296 12.45 -20.65 -3.30
N SER A 297 12.23 -20.82 -4.59
CA SER A 297 12.15 -22.13 -5.22
C SER A 297 13.49 -22.45 -5.88
N VAL A 298 13.99 -23.66 -5.66
CA VAL A 298 15.16 -24.22 -6.30
C VAL A 298 14.68 -25.24 -7.31
N LEU A 299 14.91 -24.95 -8.59
CA LEU A 299 14.58 -25.81 -9.73
C LEU A 299 15.83 -26.57 -10.14
N GLU A 300 15.71 -27.86 -10.37
CA GLU A 300 16.82 -28.72 -10.75
C GLU A 300 16.48 -29.68 -11.87
N THR A 301 17.43 -29.84 -12.80
CA THR A 301 17.37 -30.90 -13.82
C THR A 301 18.77 -31.39 -14.18
N ASN A 302 18.85 -32.65 -14.62
CA ASN A 302 20.11 -33.29 -14.98
C ASN A 302 20.15 -33.47 -16.50
N LEU A 303 21.20 -32.98 -17.15
CA LEU A 303 21.36 -33.00 -18.60
C LEU A 303 22.66 -33.71 -18.99
N ASP A 304 22.57 -34.83 -19.71
CA ASP A 304 23.72 -35.58 -20.25
C ASP A 304 23.85 -35.51 -21.78
N ASP A 305 22.94 -34.81 -22.45
CA ASP A 305 22.83 -34.72 -23.90
C ASP A 305 22.71 -33.27 -24.43
N LEU A 306 22.74 -32.26 -23.56
CA LEU A 306 22.82 -30.86 -23.97
C LEU A 306 24.26 -30.50 -24.39
N VAL A 307 24.39 -29.84 -25.54
CA VAL A 307 25.67 -29.31 -26.02
C VAL A 307 26.13 -28.17 -25.11
N PRO A 308 27.36 -28.20 -24.55
CA PRO A 308 27.80 -27.22 -23.56
C PRO A 308 27.73 -25.75 -24.00
N GLU A 309 27.89 -25.47 -25.30
CA GLU A 309 27.79 -24.11 -25.87
C GLU A 309 26.41 -23.48 -25.65
N HIS A 310 25.36 -24.30 -25.51
CA HIS A 310 23.99 -23.81 -25.32
C HIS A 310 23.72 -23.32 -23.90
N PHE A 311 24.59 -23.61 -22.93
CA PHE A 311 24.41 -23.14 -21.56
C PHE A 311 24.47 -21.61 -21.44
N ASP A 312 25.26 -20.94 -22.28
CA ASP A 312 25.33 -19.47 -22.30
C ASP A 312 23.94 -18.88 -22.59
N HIS A 313 23.32 -19.33 -23.70
CA HIS A 313 21.98 -18.91 -24.08
C HIS A 313 20.93 -19.27 -23.02
N LEU A 314 20.96 -20.50 -22.49
CA LEU A 314 20.03 -20.94 -21.46
C LEU A 314 20.11 -20.03 -20.21
N MET A 315 21.33 -19.73 -19.74
CA MET A 315 21.52 -18.86 -18.58
C MET A 315 21.02 -17.45 -18.84
N GLU A 316 21.30 -16.86 -20.01
CA GLU A 316 20.78 -15.54 -20.39
C GLU A 316 19.25 -15.50 -20.34
N ARG A 317 18.58 -16.47 -20.96
CA ARG A 317 17.11 -16.57 -20.98
C ARG A 317 16.51 -16.74 -19.58
N LEU A 318 17.15 -17.51 -18.72
CA LEU A 318 16.72 -17.68 -17.32
C LEU A 318 16.85 -16.37 -16.53
N PHE A 319 17.96 -15.64 -16.67
CA PHE A 319 18.12 -14.34 -16.02
C PHE A 319 17.14 -13.28 -16.55
N GLU A 320 16.87 -13.27 -17.87
CA GLU A 320 15.85 -12.40 -18.48
C GLU A 320 14.45 -12.64 -17.91
N GLN A 321 14.12 -13.89 -17.58
CA GLN A 321 12.84 -14.26 -16.96
C GLN A 321 12.83 -14.09 -15.43
N GLY A 322 13.91 -13.59 -14.83
CA GLY A 322 13.96 -13.23 -13.41
C GLY A 322 14.53 -14.31 -12.48
N ALA A 323 15.33 -15.26 -13.00
CA ALA A 323 16.12 -16.13 -12.14
C ALA A 323 16.97 -15.31 -11.16
N LEU A 324 16.96 -15.71 -9.88
CA LEU A 324 17.77 -15.10 -8.83
C LEU A 324 19.24 -15.54 -8.93
N ASP A 325 19.45 -16.80 -9.34
CA ASP A 325 20.77 -17.40 -9.56
C ASP A 325 20.65 -18.63 -10.48
N VAL A 326 21.70 -18.93 -11.23
CA VAL A 326 21.79 -20.11 -12.10
C VAL A 326 23.20 -20.71 -11.98
N SER A 327 23.28 -21.99 -11.68
CA SER A 327 24.55 -22.70 -11.54
C SER A 327 24.54 -24.05 -12.25
N LEU A 328 25.72 -24.48 -12.68
CA LEU A 328 25.97 -25.76 -13.35
C LEU A 328 26.95 -26.56 -12.50
N GLN A 329 26.61 -27.83 -12.21
CA GLN A 329 27.52 -28.75 -11.51
C GLN A 329 27.78 -29.97 -12.39
N ASN A 330 29.05 -30.33 -12.57
CA ASN A 330 29.42 -31.56 -13.27
C ASN A 330 28.98 -32.77 -12.43
N ILE A 331 28.25 -33.68 -13.06
CA ILE A 331 27.78 -34.92 -12.43
C ILE A 331 28.08 -36.12 -13.32
N GLN A 332 28.26 -37.27 -12.69
CA GLN A 332 28.31 -38.56 -13.38
C GLN A 332 26.90 -39.16 -13.41
N MET A 333 26.41 -39.49 -14.60
CA MET A 333 25.08 -40.07 -14.82
C MET A 333 25.18 -41.54 -15.26
N LYS A 334 24.02 -42.22 -15.30
CA LYS A 334 23.89 -43.64 -15.69
C LYS A 334 24.57 -43.91 -17.04
N LYS A 335 24.94 -45.17 -17.29
CA LYS A 335 25.67 -45.58 -18.51
C LYS A 335 27.01 -44.84 -18.67
N ASN A 336 27.62 -44.42 -17.56
CA ASN A 336 28.89 -43.70 -17.53
C ASN A 336 28.89 -42.39 -18.36
N ARG A 337 27.75 -41.70 -18.45
CA ARG A 337 27.63 -40.43 -19.17
C ARG A 337 27.98 -39.26 -18.26
N PRO A 338 28.98 -38.42 -18.61
CA PRO A 338 29.15 -37.14 -17.95
C PRO A 338 27.96 -36.23 -18.29
N GLY A 339 27.49 -35.43 -17.32
CA GLY A 339 26.40 -34.49 -17.52
C GLY A 339 26.48 -33.33 -16.54
N PHE A 340 25.45 -32.49 -16.56
CA PHE A 340 25.34 -31.30 -15.72
C PHE A 340 24.05 -31.34 -14.90
N LEU A 341 24.16 -31.05 -13.61
CA LEU A 341 23.03 -30.58 -12.82
C LEU A 341 22.88 -29.08 -13.05
N VAL A 342 21.79 -28.68 -13.69
CA VAL A 342 21.38 -27.29 -13.79
C VAL A 342 20.54 -26.96 -12.57
N ARG A 343 20.95 -25.96 -11.79
CA ARG A 343 20.21 -25.47 -10.62
C ARG A 343 19.86 -23.99 -10.83
N VAL A 344 18.57 -23.68 -10.75
CA VAL A 344 18.01 -22.33 -10.89
C VAL A 344 17.32 -21.94 -9.59
N MET A 345 17.72 -20.83 -8.98
CA MET A 345 17.01 -20.24 -7.86
C MET A 345 16.05 -19.17 -8.37
N THR A 346 14.81 -19.17 -7.89
CA THR A 346 13.77 -18.24 -8.34
C THR A 346 12.80 -17.90 -7.22
N ARG A 347 11.97 -16.87 -7.41
CA ARG A 347 10.85 -16.60 -6.50
C ARG A 347 9.77 -17.66 -6.70
N PRO A 348 8.99 -18.02 -5.67
CA PRO A 348 7.92 -19.02 -5.81
C PRO A 348 6.88 -18.67 -6.88
N SER A 349 6.60 -17.37 -7.09
CA SER A 349 5.69 -16.89 -8.14
C SER A 349 6.17 -17.14 -9.56
N ASP A 350 7.49 -17.20 -9.74
CA ASP A 350 8.13 -17.19 -11.07
C ASP A 350 8.52 -18.62 -11.49
N ARG A 351 8.41 -19.60 -10.58
CA ARG A 351 8.89 -20.99 -10.78
C ARG A 351 8.34 -21.66 -12.05
N ASP A 352 7.06 -21.47 -12.37
CA ASP A 352 6.44 -22.12 -13.52
C ASP A 352 6.91 -21.48 -14.84
N ALA A 353 7.17 -20.17 -14.85
CA ALA A 353 7.72 -19.46 -15.99
C ALA A 353 9.15 -19.93 -16.28
N LEU A 354 9.98 -20.03 -15.23
CA LEU A 354 11.37 -20.49 -15.35
C LEU A 354 11.46 -21.98 -15.72
N ALA A 355 10.54 -22.82 -15.23
CA ALA A 355 10.45 -24.21 -15.65
C ALA A 355 10.15 -24.33 -17.16
N ARG A 356 9.28 -23.47 -17.71
CA ARG A 356 9.02 -23.44 -19.17
C ARG A 356 10.26 -23.08 -19.98
N VAL A 357 11.11 -22.17 -19.49
CA VAL A 357 12.40 -21.86 -20.14
C VAL A 357 13.29 -23.09 -20.15
N LEU A 358 13.43 -23.80 -19.02
CA LEU A 358 14.22 -25.03 -18.95
C LEU A 358 13.73 -26.08 -19.95
N PHE A 359 12.42 -26.24 -20.11
CA PHE A 359 11.87 -27.19 -21.10
C PHE A 359 12.05 -26.75 -22.55
N ALA A 360 12.01 -25.45 -22.84
CA ALA A 360 12.09 -24.93 -24.20
C ALA A 360 13.54 -24.84 -24.71
N GLU A 361 14.47 -24.46 -23.83
CA GLU A 361 15.85 -24.09 -24.20
C GLU A 361 16.87 -25.17 -23.80
N SER A 362 16.43 -26.34 -23.32
CA SER A 362 17.30 -27.46 -22.97
C SER A 362 16.68 -28.82 -23.34
N THR A 363 17.42 -29.90 -23.09
CA THR A 363 16.95 -31.28 -23.29
C THR A 363 16.17 -31.84 -22.09
N ALA A 364 15.85 -30.99 -21.09
CA ALA A 364 15.13 -31.40 -19.89
C ALA A 364 13.75 -32.00 -20.23
N ILE A 365 13.47 -33.19 -19.70
CA ILE A 365 12.14 -33.82 -19.77
C ILE A 365 11.37 -33.60 -18.46
N GLY A 366 12.07 -33.28 -17.38
CA GLY A 366 11.50 -33.00 -16.06
C GLY A 366 12.35 -32.03 -15.27
N VAL A 367 11.70 -31.26 -14.40
CA VAL A 367 12.33 -30.35 -13.44
C VAL A 367 11.82 -30.69 -12.05
N ARG A 368 12.73 -30.84 -11.09
CA ARG A 368 12.41 -31.02 -9.66
C ARG A 368 12.38 -29.66 -8.99
N ILE A 369 11.48 -29.47 -8.04
CA ILE A 369 11.31 -28.20 -7.32
C ILE A 369 11.37 -28.47 -5.82
N GLN A 370 12.21 -27.69 -5.13
CA GLN A 370 12.21 -27.62 -3.66
C GLN A 370 12.07 -26.17 -3.23
N GLU A 371 11.29 -25.92 -2.18
CA GLU A 371 11.23 -24.60 -1.57
C GLU A 371 12.17 -24.51 -0.38
N GLN A 372 12.88 -23.38 -0.29
CA GLN A 372 13.86 -23.12 0.76
C GLN A 372 13.62 -21.74 1.37
N GLU A 373 13.84 -21.65 2.68
CA GLU A 373 13.91 -20.37 3.38
C GLU A 373 15.32 -19.81 3.28
N ARG A 374 15.42 -18.49 3.20
CA ARG A 374 16.69 -17.80 3.11
C ARG A 374 16.71 -16.59 4.04
N LEU A 375 17.85 -16.46 4.72
CA LEU A 375 18.21 -15.29 5.51
C LEU A 375 19.06 -14.37 4.63
N ILE A 376 18.64 -13.11 4.51
CA ILE A 376 19.29 -12.12 3.65
C ILE A 376 19.69 -10.91 4.49
N LEU A 377 20.94 -10.48 4.34
CA LEU A 377 21.38 -9.20 4.89
C LEU A 377 20.62 -8.03 4.26
N ASP A 378 20.37 -7.00 5.05
CA ASP A 378 19.77 -5.78 4.53
C ASP A 378 20.74 -5.13 3.52
N ARG A 379 20.19 -4.69 2.39
CA ARG A 379 21.00 -4.07 1.33
C ARG A 379 20.22 -3.00 0.60
N GLU A 380 20.91 -1.90 0.32
CA GLU A 380 20.39 -0.80 -0.47
C GLU A 380 21.16 -0.74 -1.80
N VAL A 381 20.47 -0.54 -2.91
CA VAL A 381 21.10 -0.34 -4.22
C VAL A 381 20.98 1.12 -4.60
N LYS A 382 22.11 1.84 -4.65
CA LYS A 382 22.14 3.24 -5.11
C LYS A 382 22.84 3.34 -6.45
N LYS A 383 22.41 4.30 -7.26
CA LYS A 383 23.13 4.70 -8.47
C LYS A 383 24.06 5.85 -8.10
N ILE A 384 25.37 5.60 -8.18
CA ILE A 384 26.37 6.64 -7.91
C ILE A 384 26.96 7.17 -9.22
N GLN A 385 27.38 8.43 -9.20
CA GLN A 385 28.03 9.06 -10.34
C GLN A 385 29.54 8.77 -10.27
N THR A 386 30.10 8.13 -11.29
CA THR A 386 31.52 7.74 -11.33
C THR A 386 32.20 8.34 -12.57
N PRO A 387 33.55 8.37 -12.62
CA PRO A 387 34.28 8.70 -13.85
C PRO A 387 33.93 7.80 -15.04
N TYR A 388 33.40 6.61 -14.77
CA TYR A 388 32.99 5.62 -15.75
C TYR A 388 31.50 5.69 -16.09
N GLY A 389 30.78 6.71 -15.60
CA GLY A 389 29.35 6.91 -15.73
C GLY A 389 28.54 6.52 -14.50
N ARG A 390 27.21 6.46 -14.63
CA ARG A 390 26.33 6.02 -13.54
C ARG A 390 26.38 4.51 -13.38
N VAL A 391 26.73 4.05 -12.19
CA VAL A 391 26.85 2.63 -11.86
C VAL A 391 26.04 2.34 -10.61
N ARG A 392 25.31 1.22 -10.62
CA ARG A 392 24.63 0.72 -9.41
C ARG A 392 25.64 0.12 -8.46
N VAL A 393 25.51 0.43 -7.19
CA VAL A 393 26.34 -0.09 -6.11
C VAL A 393 25.42 -0.59 -5.00
N LYS A 394 25.70 -1.83 -4.55
CA LYS A 394 25.04 -2.46 -3.41
C LYS A 394 25.79 -2.06 -2.14
N PHE A 395 25.06 -1.49 -1.19
CA PHE A 395 25.50 -1.22 0.17
C PHE A 395 24.84 -2.26 1.07
N ILE A 396 25.62 -3.24 1.52
CA ILE A 396 25.16 -4.42 2.25
C ILE A 396 25.51 -4.21 3.72
N ARG A 397 24.50 -4.21 4.60
CA ARG A 397 24.70 -4.05 6.04
C ARG A 397 24.92 -5.41 6.67
N SER A 398 26.07 -5.59 7.33
CA SER A 398 26.34 -6.77 8.13
C SER A 398 25.50 -6.77 9.41
N LEU A 399 25.45 -7.91 10.10
CA LEU A 399 24.78 -8.03 11.40
C LEU A 399 25.46 -7.18 12.49
N ASP A 400 26.74 -6.89 12.33
CA ASP A 400 27.54 -6.08 13.27
C ASP A 400 27.47 -4.57 12.96
N GLY A 401 26.75 -4.18 11.90
CA GLY A 401 26.55 -2.79 11.49
C GLY A 401 27.58 -2.25 10.50
N GLU A 402 28.57 -3.04 10.11
CA GLU A 402 29.53 -2.70 9.04
C GLU A 402 28.84 -2.68 7.68
N VAL A 403 29.26 -1.77 6.79
CA VAL A 403 28.70 -1.64 5.44
C VAL A 403 29.71 -2.15 4.43
N GLU A 404 29.37 -3.28 3.79
CA GLU A 404 30.10 -3.78 2.63
C GLU A 404 29.56 -3.12 1.35
N VAL A 405 30.47 -2.81 0.43
CA VAL A 405 30.18 -2.09 -0.79
C VAL A 405 30.55 -2.97 -1.98
N ALA A 406 29.57 -3.28 -2.82
CA ALA A 406 29.76 -4.12 -4.00
C ALA A 406 29.19 -3.43 -5.26
N PRO A 407 30.06 -2.96 -6.19
CA PRO A 407 29.61 -2.46 -7.48
C PRO A 407 28.89 -3.54 -8.30
N GLU A 408 27.85 -3.16 -9.04
CA GLU A 408 27.13 -4.09 -9.90
C GLU A 408 28.00 -4.52 -11.09
N TYR A 409 28.27 -5.82 -11.20
CA TYR A 409 29.26 -6.35 -12.12
C TYR A 409 28.96 -6.01 -13.58
N ASP A 410 27.70 -6.17 -14.02
CA ASP A 410 27.33 -5.88 -15.41
C ASP A 410 27.42 -4.40 -15.76
N ASP A 411 27.12 -3.52 -14.80
CA ASP A 411 27.30 -2.07 -14.98
C ASP A 411 28.79 -1.75 -15.15
N CYS A 412 29.65 -2.34 -14.32
CA CYS A 412 31.10 -2.22 -14.42
C CYS A 412 31.65 -2.81 -15.73
N LYS A 413 31.14 -3.95 -16.19
CA LYS A 413 31.51 -4.59 -17.46
C LYS A 413 31.16 -3.72 -18.66
N ARG A 414 29.95 -3.14 -18.68
CA ARG A 414 29.55 -2.16 -19.71
C ARG A 414 30.39 -0.89 -19.65
N ALA A 415 30.66 -0.39 -18.45
CA ALA A 415 31.48 0.80 -18.25
C ALA A 415 32.92 0.58 -18.75
N ALA A 416 33.55 -0.54 -18.37
CA ALA A 416 34.88 -0.94 -18.81
C ALA A 416 35.00 -1.05 -20.33
N ARG A 417 34.00 -1.68 -20.99
CA ARG A 417 33.95 -1.77 -22.47
C ARG A 417 33.87 -0.39 -23.12
N ARG A 418 33.02 0.50 -22.58
CA ARG A 418 32.84 1.85 -23.12
C ARG A 418 34.07 2.72 -22.98
N THR A 419 34.77 2.64 -21.84
CA THR A 419 35.94 3.47 -21.56
C THR A 419 37.27 2.81 -21.94
N GLN A 420 37.23 1.58 -22.46
CA GLN A 420 38.39 0.75 -22.75
C GLN A 420 39.33 0.57 -21.55
N ALA A 421 38.80 0.72 -20.33
CA ALA A 421 39.56 0.53 -19.09
C ALA A 421 39.52 -0.94 -18.64
N PRO A 422 40.56 -1.47 -17.98
CA PRO A 422 40.51 -2.80 -17.38
C PRO A 422 39.39 -2.91 -16.34
N LEU A 423 38.58 -3.97 -16.42
CA LEU A 423 37.44 -4.18 -15.51
C LEU A 423 37.86 -4.19 -14.02
N SER A 424 39.00 -4.78 -13.71
CA SER A 424 39.55 -4.80 -12.34
C SER A 424 39.93 -3.41 -11.81
N LYS A 425 40.27 -2.47 -12.70
CA LYS A 425 40.49 -1.07 -12.34
C LYS A 425 39.16 -0.36 -12.08
N VAL A 426 38.19 -0.53 -12.99
CA VAL A 426 36.85 0.04 -12.86
C VAL A 426 36.18 -0.40 -11.55
N LEU A 427 36.23 -1.71 -11.23
CA LEU A 427 35.67 -2.23 -9.98
C LEU A 427 36.28 -1.58 -8.73
N ARG A 428 37.62 -1.58 -8.63
CA ARG A 428 38.33 -1.02 -7.46
C ARG A 428 38.08 0.47 -7.28
N GLU A 429 38.08 1.25 -8.36
CA GLU A 429 37.87 2.70 -8.28
C GLU A 429 36.42 3.04 -7.89
N ILE A 430 35.44 2.31 -8.44
CA ILE A 430 34.03 2.50 -8.07
C ILE A 430 33.79 2.08 -6.62
N GLU A 431 34.37 0.96 -6.18
CA GLU A 431 34.28 0.53 -4.78
C GLU A 431 34.90 1.56 -3.84
N SER A 432 36.11 2.06 -4.14
CA SER A 432 36.77 3.09 -3.34
C SER A 432 35.97 4.39 -3.28
N LEU A 433 35.41 4.81 -4.42
CA LEU A 433 34.58 6.02 -4.50
C LEU A 433 33.31 5.85 -3.65
N ALA A 434 32.63 4.71 -3.79
CA ALA A 434 31.43 4.40 -3.04
C ALA A 434 31.68 4.31 -1.53
N ARG A 435 32.84 3.77 -1.11
CA ARG A 435 33.26 3.77 0.30
C ARG A 435 33.49 5.18 0.82
N SER A 436 34.07 6.09 0.02
CA SER A 436 34.29 7.48 0.44
C SER A 436 33.00 8.29 0.63
N GLU A 437 31.88 7.89 0.00
CA GLU A 437 30.57 8.50 0.25
C GLU A 437 29.96 8.10 1.61
N LEU A 438 30.49 7.05 2.27
CA LEU A 438 29.99 6.59 3.57
C LEU A 438 30.57 7.37 4.77
N GLY A 439 31.62 8.18 4.56
CA GLY A 439 32.26 9.01 5.59
C GLY A 439 33.67 8.58 5.92
#